data_AF-A0A8J4F0J9-F1
#
_entry.id   AF-A0A8J4F0J9-F1
#
_cell.length_a   1.000
_cell.length_b   1.000
_cell.length_c   1.000
_cell.angle_alpha   90.00
_cell.angle_beta   90.00
_cell.angle_gamma   90.00
#
_symmetry.space_group_name_H-M   'P 1'
#
loop_
_entity.id
_entity.type
_entity.pdbx_description
1 polymer ?
#
loop_
_entity_poly.entity_id
_entity_poly.type
_entity_poly.pdbx_seq_one_letter_code
_entity_poly.pdbx_strand_id
1 'polypeptide(L)'
;QAVAANSLHHHDVNAWRVHLAPAPFEVVWKNLGLTMTAKTGRLYLLWVAFWAMTLFFMIPVTAIQALIEVPKLAKVPVLGAIVTAPVIRQLLEAVVPGMVLKIFLAIVPIILRIMAILSGSTSISEIDFGVVKRFFLFQVVVVFFGTIIAGSFFNQLQQWIKNPTGIITTLGKSIPMTSTFFITYLLINGLGAKSMSFIRLPNFVIFWILSKFAGSPRARQRMWMYQYTSNGTTVVDHTIALLLGLTFSCINPIVCPVALAYFVVNFVGETYNNVYVYRRQYESAGM
;
A
#
# COMPACT_ATOMS: atom_id res chain seq x y z
N GLN A 1 -1.77 -35.95 2.67
CA GLN A 1 -1.13 -34.62 2.49
C GLN A 1 -1.11 -33.82 3.79
N ALA A 2 -2.24 -33.58 4.45
CA ALA A 2 -2.29 -32.82 5.72
C ALA A 2 -1.40 -33.39 6.84
N VAL A 3 -1.41 -34.72 7.04
CA VAL A 3 -0.56 -35.38 8.05
C VAL A 3 0.93 -35.17 7.74
N ALA A 4 1.32 -35.38 6.48
CA ALA A 4 2.72 -35.25 6.05
C ALA A 4 3.23 -33.79 6.11
N ALA A 5 2.39 -32.79 5.88
CA ALA A 5 2.82 -31.39 5.98
C ALA A 5 2.98 -30.91 7.43
N ASN A 6 2.34 -31.58 8.39
CA ASN A 6 2.32 -31.17 9.80
C ASN A 6 3.21 -32.04 10.71
N SER A 7 3.75 -33.15 10.21
CA SER A 7 4.64 -34.04 10.95
C SER A 7 6.12 -33.69 10.74
N LEU A 8 6.92 -33.81 11.80
CA LEU A 8 8.38 -33.84 11.69
C LEU A 8 8.80 -35.18 11.10
N HIS A 9 9.57 -35.15 10.02
CA HIS A 9 10.04 -36.36 9.32
C HIS A 9 11.44 -36.79 9.74
N HIS A 10 12.16 -35.95 10.48
CA HIS A 10 13.54 -36.17 10.88
C HIS A 10 13.83 -35.52 12.25
N HIS A 11 14.84 -36.02 12.97
CA HIS A 11 15.28 -35.45 14.25
C HIS A 11 15.82 -34.02 14.10
N ASP A 12 16.52 -33.76 12.99
CA ASP A 12 16.92 -32.41 12.59
C ASP A 12 15.75 -31.70 11.89
N VAL A 13 15.27 -30.61 12.48
CA VAL A 13 14.16 -29.77 12.01
C VAL A 13 14.49 -29.10 10.66
N ASN A 14 15.77 -28.95 10.32
CA ASN A 14 16.18 -28.36 9.04
C ASN A 14 16.14 -29.35 7.88
N ALA A 15 16.16 -30.65 8.17
CA ALA A 15 16.09 -31.70 7.18
C ALA A 15 14.63 -32.10 6.90
N TRP A 16 14.32 -32.42 5.64
CA TRP A 16 13.01 -32.97 5.23
C TRP A 16 11.79 -32.14 5.66
N ARG A 17 11.88 -30.81 5.51
CA ARG A 17 10.73 -29.92 5.70
C ARG A 17 9.73 -30.11 4.58
N VAL A 18 8.48 -30.41 4.95
CA VAL A 18 7.37 -30.59 4.02
C VAL A 18 6.35 -29.50 4.29
N HIS A 19 5.85 -28.89 3.22
CA HIS A 19 4.77 -27.92 3.26
C HIS A 19 3.68 -28.35 2.29
N LEU A 20 2.46 -27.81 2.47
CA LEU A 20 1.38 -28.01 1.51
C LEU A 20 1.80 -27.42 0.16
N ALA A 21 1.71 -28.24 -0.89
CA ALA A 21 2.03 -27.79 -2.22
C ALA A 21 0.94 -26.83 -2.71
N PRO A 22 1.29 -25.62 -3.19
CA PRO A 22 0.33 -24.68 -3.76
C PRO A 22 -0.16 -25.18 -5.13
N ALA A 23 -1.21 -24.56 -5.65
CA ALA A 23 -1.75 -24.93 -6.96
C ALA A 23 -0.71 -24.71 -8.08
N PRO A 24 -0.70 -25.52 -9.17
CA PRO A 24 0.37 -25.48 -10.17
C PRO A 24 0.59 -24.12 -10.84
N PHE A 25 -0.48 -23.34 -11.03
CA PHE A 25 -0.42 -22.00 -11.63
C PHE A 25 0.10 -20.92 -10.66
N GLU A 26 0.17 -21.25 -9.37
CA GLU A 26 0.62 -20.37 -8.28
C GLU A 26 2.11 -20.54 -7.96
N VAL A 27 2.71 -21.64 -8.42
CA VAL A 27 4.10 -21.97 -8.15
C VAL A 27 5.05 -20.99 -8.84
N VAL A 28 5.94 -20.40 -8.07
CA VAL A 28 7.03 -19.56 -8.57
C VAL A 28 8.25 -20.42 -8.84
N TRP A 29 8.29 -21.01 -10.03
CA TRP A 29 9.30 -21.99 -10.42
C TRP A 29 10.76 -21.53 -10.23
N LYS A 30 11.03 -20.24 -10.43
CA LYS A 30 12.37 -19.66 -10.28
C LYS A 30 12.92 -19.74 -8.85
N ASN A 31 12.05 -19.84 -7.84
CA ASN A 31 12.43 -19.80 -6.43
C ASN A 31 12.56 -21.19 -5.80
N LEU A 32 12.12 -22.26 -6.48
CA LEU A 32 12.17 -23.63 -5.96
C LEU A 32 13.59 -24.17 -5.75
N GLY A 33 14.56 -23.72 -6.56
CA GLY A 33 15.95 -24.20 -6.50
C GLY A 33 16.82 -23.54 -5.42
N LEU A 34 16.26 -22.69 -4.56
CA LEU A 34 17.03 -21.96 -3.56
C LEU A 34 17.32 -22.81 -2.32
N THR A 35 18.56 -22.81 -1.86
CA THR A 35 18.92 -23.40 -0.57
C THR A 35 18.35 -22.59 0.59
N MET A 36 18.04 -23.25 1.70
CA MET A 36 17.42 -22.59 2.86
C MET A 36 18.33 -21.51 3.47
N THR A 37 19.64 -21.73 3.50
CA THR A 37 20.62 -20.74 3.97
C THR A 37 20.62 -19.50 3.08
N ALA A 38 20.59 -19.67 1.75
CA ALA A 38 20.48 -18.56 0.81
C ALA A 38 19.14 -17.81 0.95
N LYS A 39 18.03 -18.54 1.16
CA LYS A 39 16.70 -17.95 1.39
C LYS A 39 16.69 -17.08 2.67
N THR A 40 17.22 -17.61 3.77
CA THR A 40 17.33 -16.89 5.04
C THR A 40 18.24 -15.65 4.92
N GLY A 41 19.40 -15.76 4.29
CA GLY A 41 20.30 -14.63 4.06
C GLY A 41 19.65 -13.51 3.22
N ARG A 42 18.97 -13.88 2.13
CA ARG A 42 18.19 -12.93 1.30
C ARG A 42 17.07 -12.27 2.09
N LEU A 43 16.37 -13.02 2.94
CA LEU A 43 15.30 -12.47 3.77
C LEU A 43 15.81 -11.36 4.69
N TYR A 44 16.92 -11.57 5.39
CA TYR A 44 17.53 -10.54 6.25
C TYR A 44 17.98 -9.32 5.44
N LEU A 45 18.66 -9.52 4.32
CA LEU A 45 19.10 -8.42 3.45
C LEU A 45 17.91 -7.59 2.97
N LEU A 46 16.83 -8.23 2.54
CA LEU A 46 15.63 -7.54 2.07
C LEU A 46 14.88 -6.82 3.20
N TRP A 47 14.92 -7.31 4.44
CA TRP A 47 14.41 -6.56 5.59
C TRP A 47 15.23 -5.30 5.88
N VAL A 48 16.56 -5.38 5.79
CA VAL A 48 17.43 -4.20 5.93
C VAL A 48 17.14 -3.20 4.80
N ALA A 49 17.05 -3.67 3.56
CA ALA A 49 16.70 -2.84 2.41
C ALA A 49 15.30 -2.21 2.56
N PHE A 50 14.34 -2.92 3.14
CA PHE A 50 12.99 -2.41 3.39
C PHE A 50 13.01 -1.24 4.38
N TRP A 51 13.74 -1.36 5.49
CA TRP A 51 13.87 -0.28 6.46
C TRP A 51 14.61 0.92 5.87
N ALA A 52 15.69 0.69 5.13
CA ALA A 52 16.41 1.75 4.43
C ALA A 52 15.52 2.49 3.42
N MET A 53 14.74 1.74 2.62
CA MET A 53 13.75 2.30 1.69
C MET A 53 12.70 3.12 2.44
N THR A 54 12.15 2.60 3.54
CA THR A 54 11.11 3.30 4.32
C THR A 54 11.61 4.64 4.84
N LEU A 55 12.83 4.68 5.39
CA LEU A 55 13.45 5.93 5.85
C LEU A 55 13.73 6.90 4.69
N PHE A 56 14.23 6.39 3.56
CA PHE A 56 14.48 7.21 2.38
C PHE A 56 13.19 7.81 1.81
N PHE A 57 12.08 7.06 1.79
CA PHE A 57 10.77 7.51 1.30
C PHE A 57 10.13 8.61 2.17
N MET A 58 10.56 8.78 3.43
CA MET A 58 10.09 9.88 4.27
C MET A 58 10.55 11.26 3.75
N ILE A 59 11.74 11.34 3.14
CA ILE A 59 12.31 12.58 2.60
C ILE A 59 11.46 13.15 1.44
N PRO A 60 11.17 12.40 0.36
CA PRO A 60 10.36 12.91 -0.74
C PRO A 60 8.91 13.16 -0.31
N VAL A 61 8.33 12.35 0.60
CA VAL A 61 6.97 12.59 1.09
C VAL A 61 6.87 13.93 1.83
N THR A 62 7.82 14.21 2.73
CA THR A 62 7.87 15.50 3.44
C THR A 62 8.20 16.66 2.52
N ALA A 63 9.07 16.47 1.52
CA ALA A 63 9.35 17.49 0.50
C ALA A 63 8.12 17.81 -0.37
N ILE A 64 7.36 16.79 -0.79
CA ILE A 64 6.12 16.98 -1.56
C ILE A 64 5.06 17.67 -0.69
N GLN A 65 4.94 17.30 0.60
CA GLN A 65 4.05 17.99 1.54
C GLN A 65 4.44 19.46 1.75
N ALA A 66 5.74 19.77 1.86
CA ALA A 66 6.21 21.15 1.95
C ALA A 66 5.96 21.95 0.66
N LEU A 67 5.96 21.29 -0.51
CA LEU A 67 5.59 21.91 -1.79
C LEU A 67 4.08 22.18 -1.93
N ILE A 68 3.23 21.53 -1.11
CA ILE A 68 1.77 21.74 -1.06
C ILE A 68 1.42 23.04 -0.31
N GLU A 69 2.35 23.63 0.45
CA GLU A 69 2.15 24.96 1.03
C GLU A 69 2.18 26.03 -0.07
N VAL A 70 1.00 26.61 -0.27
CA VAL A 70 0.44 27.29 -1.43
C VAL A 70 1.21 28.49 -2.06
N PRO A 71 2.24 29.16 -1.50
CA PRO A 71 2.77 30.37 -2.18
C PRO A 71 3.88 30.17 -3.23
N LYS A 72 4.51 28.98 -3.38
CA LYS A 72 5.76 28.86 -4.17
C LYS A 72 5.62 28.31 -5.59
N LEU A 73 4.47 27.72 -5.95
CA LEU A 73 4.19 27.24 -7.31
C LEU A 73 4.04 28.37 -8.34
N ALA A 74 3.83 29.61 -7.89
CA ALA A 74 3.76 30.81 -8.74
C ALA A 74 5.11 31.19 -9.42
N LYS A 75 6.23 30.54 -9.07
CA LYS A 75 7.57 30.87 -9.58
C LYS A 75 8.14 29.87 -10.58
N VAL A 76 7.38 28.87 -11.03
CA VAL A 76 7.86 27.91 -12.04
C VAL A 76 7.49 28.42 -13.45
N PRO A 77 8.47 28.84 -14.28
CA PRO A 77 8.22 29.53 -15.56
C PRO A 77 7.55 28.66 -16.64
N VAL A 78 7.54 27.34 -16.48
CA VAL A 78 6.95 26.39 -17.46
C VAL A 78 5.41 26.41 -17.43
N LEU A 79 4.78 26.82 -16.33
CA LEU A 79 3.31 26.90 -16.19
C LEU A 79 2.73 28.29 -16.53
N GLY A 80 3.57 29.32 -16.69
CA GLY A 80 3.13 30.70 -16.92
C GLY A 80 2.45 30.93 -18.28
N ALA A 81 2.71 30.10 -19.27
CA ALA A 81 2.16 30.25 -20.62
C ALA A 81 0.80 29.54 -20.83
N ILE A 82 0.42 28.60 -19.96
CA ILE A 82 -0.79 27.76 -20.11
C ILE A 82 -1.97 28.28 -19.25
N VAL A 83 -1.75 29.29 -18.41
CA VAL A 83 -2.68 29.67 -17.35
C VAL A 83 -3.10 31.14 -17.47
N THR A 84 -4.04 31.41 -18.38
CA THR A 84 -4.74 32.71 -18.46
C THR A 84 -6.06 32.74 -17.67
N ALA A 85 -6.54 31.60 -17.15
CA ALA A 85 -7.77 31.52 -16.36
C ALA A 85 -7.48 31.20 -14.86
N PRO A 86 -7.95 32.03 -13.91
CA PRO A 86 -7.66 31.89 -12.47
C PRO A 86 -8.21 30.60 -11.84
N VAL A 87 -9.32 30.07 -12.37
CA VAL A 87 -9.95 28.81 -11.90
C VAL A 87 -9.08 27.60 -12.25
N ILE A 88 -8.50 27.58 -13.46
CA ILE A 88 -7.64 26.49 -13.93
C ILE A 88 -6.32 26.47 -13.15
N ARG A 89 -5.81 27.65 -12.75
CA ARG A 89 -4.63 27.79 -11.90
C ARG A 89 -4.82 27.12 -10.54
N GLN A 90 -5.90 27.46 -9.84
CA GLN A 90 -6.20 26.92 -8.51
C GLN A 90 -6.43 25.41 -8.54
N LEU A 91 -7.09 24.92 -9.59
CA LEU A 91 -7.27 23.48 -9.80
C LEU A 91 -5.94 22.76 -10.07
N LEU A 92 -5.08 23.30 -10.93
CA LEU A 92 -3.76 22.70 -11.19
C LEU A 92 -2.88 22.72 -9.94
N GLU A 93 -2.84 23.82 -9.20
CA GLU A 93 -2.05 23.94 -7.96
C GLU A 93 -2.52 22.96 -6.87
N ALA A 94 -3.82 22.67 -6.77
CA ALA A 94 -4.36 21.70 -5.82
C ALA A 94 -4.21 20.23 -6.28
N VAL A 95 -4.37 19.97 -7.58
CA VAL A 95 -4.43 18.59 -8.12
C VAL A 95 -3.03 18.03 -8.40
N VAL A 96 -2.10 18.84 -8.90
CA VAL A 96 -0.76 18.37 -9.30
C VAL A 96 0.02 17.71 -8.15
N PRO A 97 0.12 18.31 -6.96
CA PRO A 97 0.88 17.69 -5.86
C PRO A 97 0.24 16.38 -5.37
N GLY A 98 -1.10 16.33 -5.34
CA GLY A 98 -1.84 15.12 -5.00
C GLY A 98 -1.62 13.99 -6.01
N MET A 99 -1.55 14.32 -7.30
CA MET A 99 -1.21 13.35 -8.34
C MET A 99 0.23 12.85 -8.23
N VAL A 100 1.21 13.76 -8.01
CA VAL A 100 2.62 13.38 -7.84
C VAL A 100 2.80 12.47 -6.63
N LEU A 101 2.18 12.81 -5.49
CA LEU A 101 2.22 11.98 -4.29
C LEU A 101 1.59 10.60 -4.54
N LYS A 102 0.44 10.55 -5.20
CA LYS A 102 -0.24 9.28 -5.50
C LYS A 102 0.58 8.40 -6.44
N ILE A 103 1.22 8.99 -7.46
CA ILE A 103 2.13 8.26 -8.36
C ILE A 103 3.32 7.71 -7.57
N PHE A 104 3.90 8.53 -6.69
CA PHE A 104 5.03 8.13 -5.87
C PHE A 104 4.67 6.96 -4.93
N LEU A 105 3.50 7.02 -4.29
CA LEU A 105 2.99 5.93 -3.45
C LEU A 105 2.58 4.69 -4.25
N ALA A 106 2.15 4.84 -5.50
CA ALA A 106 1.83 3.70 -6.37
C ALA A 106 3.05 2.85 -6.76
N ILE A 107 4.26 3.42 -6.71
CA ILE A 107 5.52 2.70 -6.98
C ILE A 107 5.88 1.75 -5.82
N VAL A 108 5.54 2.12 -4.58
CA VAL A 108 5.89 1.36 -3.36
C VAL A 108 5.43 -0.11 -3.43
N PRO A 109 4.15 -0.44 -3.68
CA PRO A 109 3.71 -1.83 -3.71
C PRO A 109 4.39 -2.65 -4.83
N ILE A 110 4.80 -2.00 -5.94
CA ILE A 110 5.55 -2.65 -7.02
C ILE A 110 6.93 -3.07 -6.51
N ILE A 111 7.64 -2.16 -5.84
CA ILE A 111 8.95 -2.46 -5.23
C ILE A 111 8.82 -3.57 -4.19
N LEU A 112 7.82 -3.47 -3.30
CA LEU A 112 7.59 -4.48 -2.26
C LEU A 112 7.28 -5.86 -2.85
N ARG A 113 6.55 -5.92 -3.97
CA ARG A 113 6.29 -7.17 -4.68
C ARG A 113 7.56 -7.76 -5.29
N ILE A 114 8.43 -6.93 -5.87
CA ILE A 114 9.74 -7.37 -6.35
C ILE A 114 10.59 -7.91 -5.19
N MET A 115 10.62 -7.22 -4.06
CA MET A 115 11.32 -7.69 -2.86
C MET A 115 10.74 -9.03 -2.35
N ALA A 116 9.43 -9.19 -2.35
CA ALA A 116 8.78 -10.44 -1.96
C ALA A 116 9.15 -11.61 -2.89
N ILE A 117 9.22 -11.38 -4.20
CA ILE A 117 9.70 -12.37 -5.17
C ILE A 117 11.17 -12.72 -4.92
N LEU A 118 12.03 -11.71 -4.74
CA LEU A 118 13.47 -11.90 -4.49
C LEU A 118 13.77 -12.61 -3.17
N SER A 119 12.86 -12.52 -2.19
CA SER A 119 12.99 -13.22 -0.90
C SER A 119 12.88 -14.74 -0.99
N GLY A 120 12.53 -15.29 -2.16
CA GLY A 120 12.43 -16.73 -2.38
C GLY A 120 11.08 -17.32 -1.94
N SER A 121 10.01 -16.52 -2.02
CA SER A 121 8.64 -17.01 -1.83
C SER A 121 8.28 -17.99 -2.95
N THR A 122 7.67 -19.11 -2.59
CA THR A 122 7.43 -20.26 -3.49
C THR A 122 6.07 -20.23 -4.15
N SER A 123 5.12 -19.47 -3.59
CA SER A 123 3.78 -19.28 -4.15
C SER A 123 3.44 -17.79 -4.35
N ILE A 124 2.46 -17.52 -5.20
CA ILE A 124 1.90 -16.17 -5.39
C ILE A 124 1.16 -15.67 -4.14
N SER A 125 0.44 -16.55 -3.42
CA SER A 125 -0.18 -16.20 -2.13
C SER A 125 0.87 -15.74 -1.11
N GLU A 126 1.97 -16.47 -0.95
CA GLU A 126 3.08 -16.10 -0.06
C GLU A 126 3.68 -14.74 -0.43
N ILE A 127 3.79 -14.46 -1.74
CA ILE A 127 4.24 -13.15 -2.23
C ILE A 127 3.27 -12.07 -1.78
N ASP A 128 1.97 -12.26 -2.02
CA ASP A 128 0.94 -11.28 -1.67
C ASP A 128 0.90 -11.04 -0.15
N PHE A 129 0.93 -12.09 0.67
CA PHE A 129 1.03 -11.94 2.14
C PHE A 129 2.30 -11.21 2.56
N GLY A 130 3.42 -11.53 1.92
CA GLY A 130 4.68 -10.84 2.13
C GLY A 130 4.61 -9.36 1.75
N VAL A 131 3.83 -9.00 0.73
CA VAL A 131 3.56 -7.60 0.35
C VAL A 131 2.65 -6.95 1.38
N VAL A 132 1.54 -7.59 1.78
CA VAL A 132 0.61 -7.07 2.79
C VAL A 132 1.36 -6.72 4.07
N LYS A 133 2.18 -7.64 4.61
CA LYS A 133 2.92 -7.42 5.85
C LYS A 133 3.88 -6.22 5.76
N ARG A 134 4.67 -6.15 4.69
CA ARG A 134 5.67 -5.08 4.51
C ARG A 134 5.00 -3.75 4.19
N PHE A 135 3.96 -3.76 3.37
CA PHE A 135 3.24 -2.56 2.98
C PHE A 135 2.42 -1.98 4.14
N PHE A 136 1.83 -2.83 4.98
CA PHE A 136 1.21 -2.41 6.24
C PHE A 136 2.23 -1.73 7.17
N LEU A 137 3.40 -2.35 7.39
CA LEU A 137 4.46 -1.74 8.20
C LEU A 137 4.92 -0.39 7.62
N PHE A 138 5.07 -0.30 6.30
CA PHE A 138 5.41 0.94 5.62
C PHE A 138 4.35 2.02 5.87
N GLN A 139 3.07 1.69 5.69
CA GLN A 139 1.96 2.61 5.92
C GLN A 139 1.90 3.10 7.37
N VAL A 140 2.17 2.21 8.35
CA VAL A 140 2.23 2.58 9.77
C VAL A 140 3.38 3.56 10.03
N VAL A 141 4.58 3.29 9.50
CA VAL A 141 5.73 4.19 9.71
C VAL A 141 5.53 5.53 9.01
N VAL A 142 5.07 5.53 7.76
CA VAL A 142 5.01 6.75 6.94
C VAL A 142 3.73 7.53 7.16
N VAL A 143 2.56 6.87 7.14
CA VAL A 143 1.26 7.55 7.23
C VAL A 143 0.85 7.78 8.67
N PHE A 144 1.05 6.81 9.57
CA PHE A 144 0.67 6.99 10.98
C PHE A 144 1.73 7.76 11.76
N PHE A 145 2.95 7.24 11.89
CA PHE A 145 4.00 7.93 12.63
C PHE A 145 4.48 9.20 11.92
N GLY A 146 4.60 9.19 10.59
CA GLY A 146 5.06 10.36 9.85
C GLY A 146 4.14 11.59 9.96
N THR A 147 2.83 11.39 10.15
CA THR A 147 1.89 12.51 10.32
C THR A 147 1.80 12.99 11.77
N ILE A 148 1.93 12.09 12.75
CA ILE A 148 2.00 12.44 14.18
C ILE A 148 3.26 13.27 14.49
N ILE A 149 4.36 12.97 13.81
CA ILE A 149 5.66 13.60 13.99
C ILE A 149 5.78 14.84 13.09
N ALA A 150 4.72 15.65 13.00
CA ALA A 150 4.62 16.81 12.11
C ALA A 150 5.92 17.66 12.10
N GLY A 151 6.59 17.69 10.94
CA GLY A 151 7.84 18.43 10.74
C GLY A 151 9.11 17.66 11.13
N SER A 152 9.95 17.34 10.14
CA SER A 152 11.29 16.73 10.26
C SER A 152 11.43 15.67 11.36
N PHE A 153 10.98 14.44 11.07
CA PHE A 153 11.24 13.24 11.88
C PHE A 153 12.69 13.15 12.38
N PHE A 154 13.66 13.60 11.58
CA PHE A 154 15.07 13.65 11.96
C PHE A 154 15.35 14.56 13.17
N ASN A 155 14.65 15.70 13.27
CA ASN A 155 14.78 16.62 14.39
C ASN A 155 14.15 16.03 15.66
N GLN A 156 12.95 15.42 15.58
CA GLN A 156 12.40 14.72 16.74
C GLN A 156 13.26 13.51 17.14
N LEU A 157 13.76 12.72 16.19
CA LEU A 157 14.64 11.59 16.47
C LEU A 157 15.90 12.03 17.24
N GLN A 158 16.53 13.13 16.82
CA GLN A 158 17.68 13.69 17.54
C GLN A 158 17.30 14.20 18.93
N GLN A 159 16.12 14.80 19.10
CA GLN A 159 15.63 15.23 20.41
C GLN A 159 15.32 14.05 21.33
N TRP A 160 14.81 12.94 20.78
CA TRP A 160 14.49 11.72 21.51
C TRP A 160 15.72 10.96 21.95
N ILE A 161 16.78 10.93 21.13
CA ILE A 161 18.08 10.39 21.52
C ILE A 161 18.68 11.19 22.69
N LYS A 162 18.48 12.51 22.71
CA LYS A 162 19.00 13.39 23.78
C LYS A 162 18.16 13.34 25.05
N ASN A 163 16.83 13.24 24.94
CA ASN A 163 15.88 13.23 26.05
C ASN A 163 14.76 12.20 25.83
N PRO A 164 14.94 10.93 26.28
CA PRO A 164 13.97 9.87 26.02
C PRO A 164 12.64 10.06 26.74
N THR A 165 12.60 10.78 27.86
CA THR A 165 11.36 11.07 28.62
C THR A 165 10.44 12.06 27.89
N GLY A 166 10.96 12.89 26.98
CA GLY A 166 10.17 13.83 26.18
C GLY A 166 9.33 13.18 25.08
N ILE A 167 9.60 11.92 24.76
CA ILE A 167 8.86 11.17 23.71
C ILE A 167 7.39 11.02 24.10
N ILE A 168 7.13 10.66 25.35
CA ILE A 168 5.77 10.38 25.84
C ILE A 168 4.94 11.66 25.85
N THR A 169 5.53 12.78 26.30
CA THR A 169 4.82 14.07 26.38
C THR A 169 4.56 14.69 25.00
N THR A 170 5.49 14.50 24.05
CA THR A 170 5.30 14.95 22.67
C THR A 170 4.25 14.11 21.94
N LEU A 171 4.31 12.78 22.02
CA LEU A 171 3.29 11.89 21.46
C LEU A 171 1.92 12.15 22.08
N GLY A 172 1.85 12.32 23.41
CA GLY A 172 0.60 12.58 24.12
C GLY A 172 -0.12 13.86 23.68
N LYS A 173 0.61 14.86 23.19
CA LYS A 173 0.04 16.11 22.63
C LYS A 173 -0.26 16.00 21.13
N SER A 174 0.63 15.37 20.37
CA SER A 174 0.50 15.31 18.90
C SER A 174 -0.58 14.34 18.42
N ILE A 175 -0.81 13.23 19.15
CA ILE A 175 -1.81 12.24 18.75
C ILE A 175 -3.23 12.84 18.74
N PRO A 176 -3.74 13.49 19.82
CA PRO A 176 -5.06 14.11 19.77
C PRO A 176 -5.19 15.20 18.69
N MET A 177 -4.13 15.99 18.48
CA MET A 177 -4.11 17.08 17.48
C MET A 177 -4.25 16.55 16.05
N THR A 178 -3.72 15.35 15.77
CA THR A 178 -3.78 14.72 14.43
C THR A 178 -5.06 13.91 14.18
N SER A 179 -5.90 13.71 15.20
CA SER A 179 -7.15 12.94 15.07
C SER A 179 -8.09 13.48 13.98
N THR A 180 -8.27 14.81 13.91
CA THR A 180 -9.10 15.47 12.88
C THR A 180 -8.56 15.21 11.46
N PHE A 181 -7.24 15.18 11.30
CA PHE A 181 -6.60 14.84 10.02
C PHE A 181 -6.94 13.40 9.62
N PHE A 182 -6.83 12.44 10.53
CA PHE A 182 -7.15 11.04 10.22
C PHE A 182 -8.63 10.78 9.94
N ILE A 183 -9.54 11.50 10.61
CA ILE A 183 -10.98 11.47 10.28
C ILE A 183 -11.18 11.91 8.82
N THR A 184 -10.57 13.03 8.45
CA THR A 184 -10.68 13.59 7.09
C THR A 184 -10.02 12.65 6.08
N TYR A 185 -8.89 12.03 6.42
CA TYR A 185 -8.21 11.02 5.62
C TYR A 185 -9.09 9.79 5.36
N LEU A 186 -9.80 9.29 6.37
CA LEU A 186 -10.73 8.17 6.24
C LEU A 186 -11.92 8.53 5.34
N LEU A 187 -12.48 9.73 5.50
CA LEU A 187 -13.57 10.22 4.64
C LEU A 187 -13.13 10.35 3.18
N ILE A 188 -12.00 10.99 2.92
CA ILE A 188 -11.50 11.21 1.56
C ILE A 188 -11.13 9.87 0.89
N ASN A 189 -10.47 8.95 1.60
CA ASN A 189 -10.13 7.66 1.02
C ASN A 189 -11.35 6.78 0.82
N GLY A 190 -12.27 6.71 1.79
CA GLY A 190 -13.47 5.89 1.70
C GLY A 190 -14.49 6.42 0.71
N LEU A 191 -14.98 7.65 0.93
CA LEU A 191 -16.05 8.23 0.11
C LEU A 191 -15.54 8.83 -1.19
N GLY A 192 -14.31 9.33 -1.23
CA GLY A 192 -13.74 9.95 -2.43
C GLY A 192 -13.02 8.92 -3.29
N ALA A 193 -11.84 8.47 -2.83
CA ALA A 193 -10.92 7.69 -3.66
C ALA A 193 -11.45 6.29 -3.99
N LYS A 194 -12.02 5.57 -3.01
CA LYS A 194 -12.57 4.23 -3.24
C LYS A 194 -13.85 4.28 -4.07
N SER A 195 -14.73 5.26 -3.84
CA SER A 195 -15.89 5.49 -4.72
C SER A 195 -15.49 5.78 -6.16
N MET A 196 -14.48 6.63 -6.37
CA MET A 196 -13.96 6.90 -7.71
C MET A 196 -13.30 5.66 -8.35
N SER A 197 -12.77 4.75 -7.53
CA SER A 197 -12.20 3.50 -8.00
C SER A 197 -13.25 2.55 -8.59
N PHE A 198 -14.55 2.72 -8.29
CA PHE A 198 -15.63 1.95 -8.93
C PHE A 198 -15.74 2.20 -10.43
N ILE A 199 -15.44 3.41 -10.88
CA ILE A 199 -15.45 3.74 -12.31
C ILE A 199 -14.31 3.01 -13.05
N ARG A 200 -13.27 2.55 -12.33
CA ARG A 200 -12.11 1.84 -12.88
C ARG A 200 -11.45 2.57 -14.06
N LEU A 201 -11.40 3.90 -13.98
CA LEU A 201 -10.82 4.76 -15.03
C LEU A 201 -9.44 4.29 -15.53
N PRO A 202 -8.47 3.92 -14.68
CA PRO A 202 -7.16 3.49 -15.17
C PRO A 202 -7.23 2.25 -16.08
N ASN A 203 -7.98 1.23 -15.66
CA ASN A 203 -8.14 -0.01 -16.42
C ASN A 203 -8.93 0.23 -17.72
N PHE A 204 -9.92 1.12 -17.69
CA PHE A 204 -10.67 1.51 -18.87
C PHE A 204 -9.79 2.24 -19.89
N VAL A 205 -8.96 3.19 -19.44
CA VAL A 205 -8.03 3.93 -20.31
C VAL A 205 -6.98 2.99 -20.91
N ILE A 206 -6.39 2.10 -20.10
CA ILE A 206 -5.46 1.07 -20.56
C ILE A 206 -6.13 0.19 -21.62
N PHE A 207 -7.34 -0.31 -21.35
CA PHE A 207 -8.08 -1.09 -22.33
C PHE A 207 -8.38 -0.31 -23.60
N TRP A 208 -8.82 0.94 -23.50
CA TRP A 208 -9.12 1.78 -24.66
C TRP A 208 -7.89 1.97 -25.56
N ILE A 209 -6.73 2.26 -24.96
CA ILE A 209 -5.46 2.42 -25.69
C ILE A 209 -5.04 1.07 -26.31
N LEU A 210 -4.91 0.01 -25.51
CA LEU A 210 -4.42 -1.28 -26.00
C LEU A 210 -5.39 -1.96 -26.98
N SER A 211 -6.69 -1.73 -26.86
CA SER A 211 -7.69 -2.29 -27.76
C SER A 211 -7.55 -1.80 -29.21
N LYS A 212 -7.01 -0.58 -29.40
CA LYS A 212 -6.70 -0.04 -30.73
C LYS A 212 -5.51 -0.72 -31.38
N PHE A 213 -4.58 -1.25 -30.59
CA PHE A 213 -3.39 -1.96 -31.05
C PHE A 213 -3.57 -3.49 -31.08
N ALA A 214 -4.77 -3.99 -30.75
CA ALA A 214 -5.03 -5.42 -30.70
C ALA A 214 -5.20 -6.00 -32.12
N GLY A 215 -4.21 -6.77 -32.58
CA GLY A 215 -4.23 -7.39 -33.91
C GLY A 215 -5.25 -8.52 -34.12
N SER A 216 -5.95 -8.97 -33.08
CA SER A 216 -7.02 -9.98 -33.22
C SER A 216 -8.16 -9.79 -32.21
N PRO A 217 -9.41 -10.20 -32.57
CA PRO A 217 -10.55 -10.17 -31.65
C PRO A 217 -10.32 -10.97 -30.37
N ARG A 218 -9.59 -12.09 -30.46
CA ARG A 218 -9.22 -12.93 -29.31
C ARG A 218 -8.24 -12.24 -28.36
N ALA A 219 -7.26 -11.52 -28.90
CA ALA A 219 -6.34 -10.72 -28.08
C ALA A 219 -7.09 -9.62 -27.32
N ARG A 220 -8.07 -8.97 -27.97
CA ARG A 220 -8.92 -7.96 -27.33
C ARG A 220 -9.75 -8.55 -26.18
N GLN A 221 -10.36 -9.71 -26.36
CA GLN A 221 -11.13 -10.39 -25.31
C GLN A 221 -10.26 -10.81 -24.11
N ARG A 222 -9.04 -11.31 -24.36
CA ARG A 222 -8.10 -11.69 -23.29
C ARG A 222 -7.74 -10.51 -22.39
N MET A 223 -7.55 -9.32 -22.96
CA MET A 223 -7.24 -8.11 -22.18
C MET A 223 -8.36 -7.73 -21.20
N TRP A 224 -9.62 -7.97 -21.57
CA TRP A 224 -10.74 -7.73 -20.66
C TRP A 224 -10.88 -8.82 -19.59
N MET A 225 -10.49 -10.06 -19.92
CA MET A 225 -10.63 -11.23 -19.05
C MET A 225 -9.56 -11.32 -17.93
N TYR A 226 -8.40 -10.67 -18.10
CA TYR A 226 -7.28 -10.72 -17.14
C TYR A 226 -7.33 -9.59 -16.11
N GLN A 227 -8.46 -9.43 -15.42
CA GLN A 227 -8.58 -8.54 -14.26
C GLN A 227 -8.53 -9.36 -12.97
N TYR A 228 -7.34 -9.46 -12.37
CA TYR A 228 -7.14 -10.19 -11.12
C TYR A 228 -7.35 -9.30 -9.90
N THR A 229 -7.80 -9.91 -8.80
CA THR A 229 -7.84 -9.22 -7.50
C THR A 229 -6.43 -8.98 -6.98
N SER A 230 -6.07 -7.72 -6.72
CA SER A 230 -4.80 -7.37 -6.07
C SER A 230 -4.99 -7.35 -4.56
N ASN A 231 -4.85 -8.52 -3.92
CA ASN A 231 -5.00 -8.66 -2.47
C ASN A 231 -3.88 -7.92 -1.72
N GLY A 232 -2.67 -7.86 -2.29
CA GLY A 232 -1.50 -7.25 -1.65
C GLY A 232 -1.66 -5.77 -1.23
N THR A 233 -2.42 -4.99 -2.01
CA THR A 233 -2.62 -3.55 -1.76
C THR A 233 -3.97 -3.24 -1.12
N THR A 234 -5.03 -3.90 -1.58
CA THR A 234 -6.40 -3.65 -1.11
C THR A 234 -6.57 -3.98 0.37
N VAL A 235 -6.01 -5.10 0.83
CA VAL A 235 -6.06 -5.50 2.25
C VAL A 235 -5.38 -4.47 3.13
N VAL A 236 -4.29 -3.85 2.68
CA VAL A 236 -3.54 -2.87 3.48
C VAL A 236 -4.30 -1.57 3.66
N ASP A 237 -5.03 -1.12 2.64
CA ASP A 237 -5.89 0.07 2.75
C ASP A 237 -6.97 -0.12 3.83
N HIS A 238 -7.50 -1.34 3.97
CA HIS A 238 -8.50 -1.66 4.99
C HIS A 238 -7.90 -1.85 6.37
N THR A 239 -6.73 -2.50 6.48
CA THR A 239 -6.08 -2.71 7.78
C THR A 239 -5.55 -1.41 8.37
N ILE A 240 -5.09 -0.45 7.56
CA ILE A 240 -4.74 0.89 8.07
C ILE A 240 -5.99 1.64 8.52
N ALA A 241 -7.11 1.55 7.78
CA ALA A 241 -8.36 2.16 8.19
C ALA A 241 -8.87 1.58 9.52
N LEU A 242 -8.73 0.27 9.71
CA LEU A 242 -9.04 -0.43 10.96
C LEU A 242 -8.12 0.01 12.10
N LEU A 243 -6.81 0.11 11.85
CA LEU A 243 -5.85 0.60 12.85
C LEU A 243 -6.21 2.02 13.31
N LEU A 244 -6.49 2.93 12.37
CA LEU A 244 -6.87 4.30 12.68
C LEU A 244 -8.20 4.35 13.44
N GLY A 245 -9.19 3.56 13.01
CA GLY A 245 -10.47 3.45 13.67
C GLY A 245 -10.34 3.01 15.14
N LEU A 246 -9.59 1.94 15.40
CA LEU A 246 -9.39 1.42 16.74
C LEU A 246 -8.56 2.36 17.62
N THR A 247 -7.45 2.89 17.11
CA THR A 247 -6.54 3.76 17.89
C THR A 247 -7.20 5.08 18.30
N PHE A 248 -7.95 5.71 17.40
CA PHE A 248 -8.60 6.99 17.69
C PHE A 248 -10.01 6.86 18.26
N SER A 249 -10.60 5.66 18.34
CA SER A 249 -11.92 5.45 18.97
C SER A 249 -12.00 5.97 20.41
N CYS A 250 -10.95 5.74 21.21
CA CYS A 250 -10.87 6.20 22.59
C CYS A 250 -10.58 7.70 22.73
N ILE A 251 -10.03 8.34 21.69
CA ILE A 251 -9.61 9.75 21.72
C ILE A 251 -10.74 10.64 21.19
N ASN A 252 -11.32 10.26 20.05
CA ASN A 252 -12.41 10.97 19.41
C ASN A 252 -13.45 9.97 18.89
N PRO A 253 -14.61 9.83 19.57
CA PRO A 253 -15.61 8.82 19.22
C PRO A 253 -16.27 9.05 17.85
N ILE A 254 -16.13 10.25 17.25
CA ILE A 254 -16.62 10.55 15.90
C ILE A 254 -15.90 9.71 14.83
N VAL A 255 -14.71 9.19 15.12
CA VAL A 255 -13.98 8.30 14.22
C VAL A 255 -14.76 7.00 13.96
N CYS A 256 -15.49 6.49 14.95
CA CYS A 256 -16.23 5.23 14.84
C CYS A 256 -17.31 5.24 13.74
N PRO A 257 -18.26 6.19 13.69
CA PRO A 257 -19.24 6.25 12.61
C PRO A 257 -18.59 6.52 11.24
N VAL A 258 -17.48 7.27 11.20
CA VAL A 258 -16.74 7.53 9.96
C VAL A 258 -16.05 6.25 9.44
N ALA A 259 -15.41 5.48 10.32
CA ALA A 259 -14.81 4.20 9.97
C ALA A 259 -15.89 3.19 9.55
N LEU A 260 -17.05 3.18 10.21
CA LEU A 260 -18.19 2.36 9.80
C LEU A 260 -18.67 2.74 8.39
N ALA A 261 -18.85 4.03 8.11
CA ALA A 261 -19.22 4.51 6.78
C ALA A 261 -18.18 4.10 5.71
N TYR A 262 -16.89 4.18 6.03
CA TYR A 262 -15.81 3.67 5.18
C TYR A 262 -16.01 2.19 4.86
N PHE A 263 -16.21 1.34 5.86
CA PHE A 263 -16.37 -0.10 5.63
C PHE A 263 -17.65 -0.45 4.88
N VAL A 264 -18.76 0.23 5.13
CA VAL A 264 -20.04 0.00 4.41
C VAL A 264 -19.89 0.28 2.92
N VAL A 265 -19.30 1.42 2.56
CA VAL A 265 -19.10 1.79 1.14
C VAL A 265 -18.15 0.82 0.45
N ASN A 266 -17.03 0.48 1.10
CA ASN A 266 -16.08 -0.48 0.55
C ASN A 266 -16.68 -1.89 0.44
N PHE A 267 -17.50 -2.32 1.41
CA PHE A 267 -18.15 -3.63 1.40
C PHE A 267 -19.06 -3.80 0.18
N VAL A 268 -19.96 -2.85 -0.07
CA VAL A 268 -20.86 -2.89 -1.25
C VAL A 268 -20.03 -2.92 -2.54
N GLY A 269 -19.01 -2.07 -2.58
CA GLY A 269 -18.12 -1.92 -3.70
C GLY A 269 -17.31 -3.15 -4.07
N GLU A 270 -16.63 -3.72 -3.09
CA GLU A 270 -15.78 -4.89 -3.28
C GLU A 270 -16.62 -6.14 -3.52
N THR A 271 -17.80 -6.26 -2.90
CA THR A 271 -18.74 -7.34 -3.20
C THR A 271 -19.16 -7.30 -4.66
N TYR A 272 -19.58 -6.13 -5.16
CA TYR A 272 -19.92 -5.96 -6.58
C TYR A 272 -18.73 -6.33 -7.48
N ASN A 273 -17.54 -5.80 -7.16
CA ASN A 273 -16.34 -6.04 -7.94
C ASN A 273 -15.90 -7.51 -7.96
N ASN A 274 -16.01 -8.23 -6.84
CA ASN A 274 -15.66 -9.64 -6.71
C ASN A 274 -16.64 -10.56 -7.44
N VAL A 275 -17.93 -10.21 -7.50
CA VAL A 275 -18.95 -11.01 -8.20
C VAL A 275 -18.87 -10.80 -9.72
N TYR A 276 -18.76 -9.55 -10.18
CA TYR A 276 -18.97 -9.22 -11.59
C TYR A 276 -17.69 -9.03 -12.41
N VAL A 277 -16.55 -8.73 -11.78
CA VAL A 277 -15.39 -8.26 -12.55
C VAL A 277 -14.10 -9.00 -12.25
N TYR A 278 -13.81 -9.27 -10.98
CA TYR A 278 -12.53 -9.87 -10.61
C TYR A 278 -12.52 -11.38 -10.83
N ARG A 279 -11.40 -11.85 -11.37
CA ARG A 279 -11.06 -13.27 -11.40
C ARG A 279 -10.04 -13.56 -10.31
N ARG A 280 -10.26 -14.61 -9.52
CA ARG A 280 -9.28 -15.07 -8.54
C ARG A 280 -8.06 -15.63 -9.26
N GLN A 281 -6.88 -15.12 -8.90
CA GLN A 281 -5.62 -15.61 -9.44
C GLN A 281 -5.17 -16.90 -8.74
N TYR A 282 -5.54 -17.04 -7.46
CA TYR A 282 -5.28 -18.21 -6.63
C TYR A 282 -6.42 -18.39 -5.63
N GLU A 283 -6.50 -19.59 -5.06
CA GLU A 283 -7.45 -19.95 -4.03
C GLU A 283 -6.67 -20.44 -2.82
N SER A 284 -6.45 -19.56 -1.84
CA SER A 284 -5.75 -19.90 -0.59
C SER A 284 -6.70 -20.32 0.54
N ALA A 285 -8.02 -20.33 0.29
CA ALA A 285 -9.06 -20.61 1.28
C ALA A 285 -9.00 -19.70 2.54
N GLY A 286 -8.44 -18.50 2.41
CA GLY A 286 -8.30 -17.53 3.51
C GLY A 286 -7.06 -17.73 4.38
N MET A 287 -6.18 -18.68 4.00
CA MET A 287 -4.84 -18.85 4.59
C MET A 287 -3.81 -18.01 3.84
#